data_AF-A0A958H3E8-F1
#
_entry.id   AF-A0A958H3E8-F1
#
_cell.length_a   1.000
_cell.length_b   1.000
_cell.length_c   1.000
_cell.angle_alpha   90.00
_cell.angle_beta   90.00
_cell.angle_gamma   90.00
#
_symmetry.space_group_name_H-M   'P 1'
#
loop_
_entity.id
_entity.type
_entity.pdbx_description
1 polymer ?
#
loop_
_entity_poly.entity_id
_entity_poly.type
_entity_poly.pdbx_seq_one_letter_code
_entity_poly.pdbx_strand_id
1 'polypeptide(L)'
;MHLSIQAKENLTNERLNSLYELIGLMNSVYQLPDLLEFVVDRALNLTGGHRGLLLLSDDHERSLQHIAVKQGQELDDSHVEQALNFVSTTVIKDVLAKGEPRLIRNLPGDRRFEGFAGSDTAEYKNVRSVLAVPLKIAQELVGLIYIDHPRQAIFGQADLAFLSAFATQAALAINRAQTHQRQLDELALLNRLSRSVVEVLDLDEVLTRIVREASRMLHVETGSVLLLDHLSSELYFATSISNGERVDITTRLRCNQGLAGWVVSRGETVCISDVAQDDRWFGEVEYGFVTRSLLAVPLQSERRSLGVLQVLNKKSPSGFSRSDEMLLSAFAASATIAIENARLYEEATQARRLRTLNQISLALSQTLGLPTV
;
A
#
# COMPACT_ATOMS: atom_id res chain seq x y z
N MET A 1 -23.36 -38.73 -34.09
CA MET A 1 -23.81 -37.32 -34.19
C MET A 1 -24.42 -36.83 -32.87
N HIS A 2 -25.33 -37.60 -32.25
CA HIS A 2 -26.02 -37.21 -31.00
C HIS A 2 -25.11 -36.91 -29.80
N LEU A 3 -24.09 -37.75 -29.56
CA LEU A 3 -23.12 -37.57 -28.46
C LEU A 3 -22.28 -36.28 -28.57
N SER A 4 -22.01 -35.80 -29.78
CA SER A 4 -21.20 -34.58 -30.01
C SER A 4 -22.01 -33.29 -29.81
N ILE A 5 -23.33 -33.35 -30.02
CA ILE A 5 -24.25 -32.22 -29.77
C ILE A 5 -24.46 -32.07 -28.27
N GLN A 6 -24.74 -33.18 -27.57
CA GLN A 6 -24.94 -33.20 -26.12
C GLN A 6 -23.69 -32.74 -25.35
N ALA A 7 -22.49 -33.11 -25.80
CA ALA A 7 -21.23 -32.63 -25.21
C ALA A 7 -21.02 -31.11 -25.40
N LYS A 8 -21.42 -30.55 -26.56
CA LYS A 8 -21.35 -29.09 -26.80
C LYS A 8 -22.36 -28.31 -25.98
N GLU A 9 -23.58 -28.83 -25.82
CA GLU A 9 -24.61 -28.23 -24.97
C GLU A 9 -24.19 -28.25 -23.49
N ASN A 10 -23.63 -29.36 -23.01
CA ASN A 10 -23.11 -29.46 -21.64
C ASN A 10 -22.01 -28.43 -21.37
N LEU A 11 -21.02 -28.32 -22.26
CA LEU A 11 -19.94 -27.33 -22.11
C LEU A 11 -20.47 -25.88 -22.14
N THR A 12 -21.48 -25.60 -22.96
CA THR A 12 -22.09 -24.27 -23.02
C THR A 12 -22.80 -23.93 -21.71
N ASN A 13 -23.52 -24.89 -21.12
CA ASN A 13 -24.17 -24.72 -19.82
C ASN A 13 -23.14 -24.56 -18.69
N GLU A 14 -22.06 -25.35 -18.69
CA GLU A 14 -20.97 -25.21 -17.72
C GLU A 14 -20.32 -23.82 -17.80
N ARG A 15 -20.06 -23.32 -19.01
CA ARG A 15 -19.53 -21.97 -19.23
C ARG A 15 -20.45 -20.87 -18.70
N LEU A 16 -21.76 -21.00 -18.94
CA LEU A 16 -22.74 -20.06 -18.40
C LEU A 16 -22.81 -20.12 -16.87
N ASN A 17 -22.81 -21.33 -16.30
CA ASN A 17 -22.81 -21.52 -14.85
C ASN A 17 -21.59 -20.89 -14.19
N SER A 18 -20.39 -21.02 -14.77
CA SER A 18 -19.20 -20.36 -14.21
C SER A 18 -19.23 -18.84 -14.32
N LEU A 19 -19.89 -18.26 -15.33
CA LEU A 19 -20.15 -16.82 -15.36
C LEU A 19 -21.10 -16.40 -14.23
N TYR A 20 -22.15 -17.19 -13.96
CA TYR A 20 -23.07 -16.93 -12.85
C TYR A 20 -22.41 -17.13 -11.48
N GLU A 21 -21.54 -18.13 -11.32
CA GLU A 21 -20.74 -18.33 -10.11
C GLU A 21 -19.86 -17.10 -9.85
N LEU A 22 -19.14 -16.58 -10.84
CA LEU A 22 -18.37 -15.34 -10.69
C LEU A 22 -19.23 -14.14 -10.25
N ILE A 23 -20.43 -13.97 -10.82
CA ILE A 23 -21.36 -12.92 -10.41
C ILE A 23 -21.84 -13.15 -8.97
N GLY A 24 -22.04 -14.40 -8.55
CA GLY A 24 -22.33 -14.77 -7.17
C GLY A 24 -21.17 -14.43 -6.23
N LEU A 25 -19.93 -14.70 -6.67
CA LEU A 25 -18.71 -14.37 -5.93
C LEU A 25 -18.58 -12.86 -5.68
N MET A 26 -19.05 -12.02 -6.60
CA MET A 26 -19.07 -10.55 -6.42
C MET A 26 -19.92 -10.06 -5.23
N ASN A 27 -20.82 -10.91 -4.71
CA ASN A 27 -21.71 -10.58 -3.58
C ASN A 27 -21.32 -11.30 -2.28
N SER A 28 -20.28 -12.12 -2.31
CA SER A 28 -19.78 -12.90 -1.17
C SER A 28 -18.37 -12.48 -0.80
N VAL A 29 -18.05 -12.54 0.49
CA VAL A 29 -16.74 -12.13 1.04
C VAL A 29 -15.70 -13.21 0.76
N TYR A 30 -15.09 -13.18 -0.43
CA TYR A 30 -13.94 -14.03 -0.77
C TYR A 30 -12.64 -13.23 -0.65
N GLN A 31 -11.58 -13.89 -0.14
CA GLN A 31 -10.24 -13.30 -0.12
C GLN A 31 -9.68 -13.23 -1.54
N LEU A 32 -8.87 -12.20 -1.80
CA LEU A 32 -8.30 -11.98 -3.13
C LEU A 32 -7.54 -13.21 -3.67
N PRO A 33 -6.67 -13.90 -2.91
CA PRO A 33 -5.94 -15.08 -3.41
C PRO A 33 -6.87 -16.20 -3.92
N ASP A 34 -7.88 -16.57 -3.13
CA ASP A 34 -8.86 -17.61 -3.49
C ASP A 34 -9.61 -17.26 -4.78
N LEU A 35 -9.98 -15.99 -4.94
CA LEU A 35 -10.66 -15.51 -6.15
C LEU A 35 -9.75 -15.61 -7.38
N LEU A 36 -8.47 -15.24 -7.26
CA LEU A 36 -7.54 -15.33 -8.38
C LEU A 36 -7.31 -16.78 -8.80
N GLU A 37 -7.17 -17.69 -7.84
CA GLU A 37 -7.04 -19.13 -8.12
C GLU A 37 -8.29 -19.68 -8.81
N PHE A 38 -9.48 -19.35 -8.28
CA PHE A 38 -10.76 -19.75 -8.88
C PHE A 38 -10.89 -19.28 -10.34
N VAL A 39 -10.53 -18.02 -10.61
CA VAL A 39 -10.59 -17.46 -11.98
C VAL A 39 -9.67 -18.24 -12.92
N VAL A 40 -8.42 -18.50 -12.52
CA VAL A 40 -7.48 -19.25 -13.36
C VAL A 40 -7.93 -20.68 -13.57
N ASP A 41 -8.39 -21.36 -12.51
CA ASP A 41 -8.87 -22.74 -12.59
C ASP A 41 -10.05 -22.91 -13.54
N ARG A 42 -11.10 -22.08 -13.37
CA ARG A 42 -12.27 -22.13 -14.23
C ARG A 42 -11.92 -21.79 -15.68
N ALA A 43 -11.09 -20.76 -15.88
CA ALA A 43 -10.66 -20.36 -17.21
C ALA A 43 -9.87 -21.49 -17.91
N LEU A 44 -8.97 -22.16 -17.19
CA LEU A 44 -8.19 -23.28 -17.70
C LEU A 44 -9.06 -24.49 -18.04
N ASN A 45 -9.90 -24.93 -17.10
CA ASN A 45 -10.74 -26.12 -17.25
C ASN A 45 -11.78 -25.96 -18.37
N LEU A 46 -12.43 -24.80 -18.48
CA LEU A 46 -13.50 -24.57 -19.45
C LEU A 46 -13.00 -24.23 -20.87
N THR A 47 -11.73 -23.88 -21.02
CA THR A 47 -11.07 -23.69 -22.32
C THR A 47 -10.29 -24.92 -22.78
N GLY A 48 -10.05 -25.90 -21.89
CA GLY A 48 -9.18 -27.04 -22.17
C GLY A 48 -7.70 -26.67 -22.23
N GLY A 49 -7.30 -25.64 -21.48
CA GLY A 49 -5.92 -25.17 -21.38
C GLY A 49 -5.01 -26.15 -20.66
N HIS A 50 -3.71 -26.09 -20.96
CA HIS A 50 -2.68 -26.87 -20.27
C HIS A 50 -2.01 -26.07 -19.14
N ARG A 51 -1.80 -24.78 -19.36
CA ARG A 51 -1.25 -23.84 -18.36
C ARG A 51 -2.07 -22.57 -18.36
N GLY A 52 -2.32 -22.04 -17.17
CA GLY A 52 -3.09 -20.84 -16.94
C GLY A 52 -2.31 -19.88 -16.05
N LEU A 53 -2.36 -18.61 -16.40
CA LEU A 53 -1.69 -17.53 -15.70
C LEU A 53 -2.64 -16.33 -15.65
N LEU A 54 -2.80 -15.74 -14.48
CA LEU A 54 -3.45 -14.44 -14.32
C LEU A 54 -2.43 -13.46 -13.77
N LEU A 55 -2.35 -12.29 -14.40
CA LEU A 55 -1.47 -11.20 -14.00
C LEU A 55 -2.31 -9.97 -13.68
N LEU A 56 -2.04 -9.32 -12.55
CA LEU A 56 -2.60 -8.01 -12.22
C LEU A 56 -1.54 -6.92 -12.34
N SER A 57 -1.95 -5.77 -12.88
CA SER A 57 -1.13 -4.55 -12.94
C SER A 57 -1.30 -3.74 -11.66
N ASP A 58 -0.23 -3.14 -11.17
CA ASP A 58 -0.27 -2.10 -10.14
C ASP A 58 -0.35 -0.70 -10.77
N ASP A 59 -1.25 0.14 -10.24
CA ASP A 59 -1.57 1.48 -10.72
C ASP A 59 -0.41 2.47 -10.53
N HIS A 60 0.51 2.20 -9.59
CA HIS A 60 1.56 3.16 -9.24
C HIS A 60 2.87 2.99 -10.00
N GLU A 61 3.16 1.80 -10.54
CA GLU A 61 4.47 1.51 -11.16
C GLU A 61 4.39 0.79 -12.52
N ARG A 62 3.20 0.40 -13.02
CA ARG A 62 3.05 -0.56 -14.14
C ARG A 62 3.89 -1.84 -13.91
N SER A 63 4.12 -2.19 -12.66
CA SER A 63 4.75 -3.44 -12.26
C SER A 63 3.68 -4.52 -12.09
N LEU A 64 4.02 -5.76 -12.41
CA LEU A 64 3.14 -6.91 -12.25
C LEU A 64 3.30 -7.43 -10.82
N GLN A 65 2.26 -7.31 -9.98
CA GLN A 65 2.39 -7.58 -8.54
C GLN A 65 1.70 -8.87 -8.09
N HIS A 66 0.56 -9.23 -8.67
CA HIS A 66 -0.18 -10.42 -8.24
C HIS A 66 -0.32 -11.42 -9.37
N ILE A 67 0.00 -12.67 -9.05
CA ILE A 67 0.00 -13.78 -9.98
C ILE A 67 -0.73 -14.96 -9.37
N ALA A 68 -1.69 -15.50 -10.11
CA ALA A 68 -2.19 -16.85 -9.89
C ALA A 68 -1.71 -17.73 -11.06
N VAL A 69 -1.13 -18.87 -10.71
CA VAL A 69 -0.63 -19.86 -11.68
C VAL A 69 -1.37 -21.17 -11.49
N LYS A 70 -1.79 -21.78 -12.59
CA LYS A 70 -2.15 -23.20 -12.60
C LYS A 70 -1.40 -23.92 -13.70
N GLN A 71 -0.41 -24.68 -13.28
CA GLN A 71 0.21 -25.77 -14.03
C GLN A 71 -0.26 -27.07 -13.35
N GLY A 72 -0.14 -28.25 -13.97
CA GLY A 72 -0.48 -29.52 -13.31
C GLY A 72 0.29 -29.87 -12.01
N GLN A 73 0.98 -28.89 -11.39
CA GLN A 73 1.57 -28.89 -10.06
C GLN A 73 1.44 -27.47 -9.46
N GLU A 74 1.22 -27.37 -8.15
CA GLU A 74 1.32 -26.13 -7.37
C GLU A 74 2.72 -25.54 -7.52
N LEU A 75 2.79 -24.27 -7.94
CA LEU A 75 4.01 -23.48 -7.84
C LEU A 75 3.83 -22.58 -6.61
N ASP A 76 4.85 -22.56 -5.75
CA ASP A 76 4.88 -21.82 -4.49
C ASP A 76 4.71 -20.30 -4.73
N ASP A 77 4.16 -19.57 -3.75
CA ASP A 77 3.68 -18.17 -3.84
C ASP A 77 4.76 -17.11 -4.14
N SER A 78 6.00 -17.53 -4.42
CA SER A 78 7.17 -16.68 -4.46
C SER A 78 7.88 -16.74 -5.81
N HIS A 79 7.84 -15.60 -6.52
CA HIS A 79 8.57 -15.17 -7.73
C HIS A 79 7.76 -15.13 -9.05
N VAL A 80 7.32 -13.91 -9.38
CA VAL A 80 6.78 -13.52 -10.70
C VAL A 80 7.67 -13.95 -11.86
N GLU A 81 8.98 -13.81 -11.70
CA GLU A 81 9.95 -14.16 -12.74
C GLU A 81 9.96 -15.66 -13.05
N GLN A 82 9.80 -16.52 -12.03
CA GLN A 82 9.71 -17.96 -12.23
C GLN A 82 8.44 -18.33 -12.98
N ALA A 83 7.34 -17.63 -12.73
CA ALA A 83 6.09 -17.87 -13.44
C ALA A 83 6.17 -17.48 -14.92
N LEU A 84 6.85 -16.37 -15.22
CA LEU A 84 7.06 -15.90 -16.59
C LEU A 84 8.00 -16.82 -17.40
N ASN A 85 8.78 -17.67 -16.74
CA ASN A 85 9.69 -18.60 -17.41
C ASN A 85 8.96 -19.73 -18.15
N PHE A 86 7.71 -20.07 -17.84
CA PHE A 86 6.99 -21.14 -18.52
C PHE A 86 5.95 -20.66 -19.56
N VAL A 87 5.71 -19.35 -19.68
CA VAL A 87 4.75 -18.76 -20.63
C VAL A 87 5.43 -17.90 -21.71
N SER A 88 4.67 -17.56 -22.76
CA SER A 88 5.12 -16.60 -23.76
C SER A 88 4.99 -15.15 -23.25
N THR A 89 6.10 -14.60 -22.74
CA THR A 89 6.19 -13.20 -22.30
C THR A 89 5.95 -12.21 -23.44
N THR A 90 6.25 -12.59 -24.68
CA THR A 90 5.97 -11.77 -25.87
C THR A 90 4.47 -11.55 -26.06
N VAL A 91 3.66 -12.61 -25.94
CA VAL A 91 2.20 -12.49 -26.10
C VAL A 91 1.61 -11.66 -24.95
N ILE A 92 2.10 -11.88 -23.73
CA ILE A 92 1.73 -11.09 -22.54
C ILE A 92 2.01 -9.60 -22.78
N LYS A 93 3.23 -9.25 -23.21
CA LYS A 93 3.62 -7.86 -23.50
C LYS A 93 2.76 -7.22 -24.60
N ASP A 94 2.42 -7.96 -25.67
CA ASP A 94 1.56 -7.43 -26.73
C ASP A 94 0.14 -7.13 -26.24
N VAL A 95 -0.44 -8.03 -25.43
CA VAL A 95 -1.77 -7.82 -24.83
C VAL A 95 -1.74 -6.65 -23.85
N LEU A 96 -0.71 -6.55 -23.01
CA LEU A 96 -0.57 -5.42 -22.08
C LEU A 96 -0.41 -4.08 -22.82
N ALA A 97 0.36 -4.05 -23.91
CA ALA A 97 0.62 -2.84 -24.68
C ALA A 97 -0.60 -2.37 -25.48
N LYS A 98 -1.35 -3.30 -26.09
CA LYS A 98 -2.48 -2.97 -26.98
C LYS A 98 -3.83 -3.03 -26.28
N GLY A 99 -3.93 -3.73 -25.15
CA GLY A 99 -5.18 -3.97 -24.44
C GLY A 99 -6.18 -4.79 -25.26
N GLU A 100 -5.72 -5.67 -26.14
CA GLU A 100 -6.59 -6.44 -27.03
C GLU A 100 -6.41 -7.95 -26.83
N PRO A 101 -7.48 -8.74 -26.99
CA PRO A 101 -7.39 -10.19 -26.91
C PRO A 101 -6.56 -10.79 -28.05
N ARG A 102 -5.94 -11.94 -27.78
CA ARG A 102 -5.15 -12.73 -28.73
C ARG A 102 -5.59 -14.19 -28.72
N LEU A 103 -5.99 -14.66 -29.90
CA LEU A 103 -6.12 -16.07 -30.24
C LEU A 103 -4.98 -16.42 -31.20
N ILE A 104 -4.14 -17.37 -30.80
CA ILE A 104 -2.99 -17.84 -31.57
C ILE A 104 -3.11 -19.35 -31.68
N ARG A 105 -3.25 -19.85 -32.90
CA ARG A 105 -3.45 -21.29 -33.15
C ARG A 105 -2.13 -22.05 -33.30
N ASN A 106 -1.07 -21.36 -33.72
CA ASN A 106 0.28 -21.91 -33.83
C ASN A 106 1.31 -20.80 -33.62
N LEU A 107 1.80 -20.63 -32.39
CA LEU A 107 2.70 -19.56 -32.00
C LEU A 107 4.03 -19.56 -32.80
N PRO A 108 4.75 -20.69 -32.99
CA PRO A 108 5.95 -20.72 -33.82
C PRO A 108 5.77 -20.23 -35.27
N GLY A 109 4.55 -20.32 -35.82
CA GLY A 109 4.24 -19.94 -37.20
C GLY A 109 3.39 -18.67 -37.33
N ASP A 110 3.24 -17.89 -36.25
CA ASP A 110 2.41 -16.69 -36.26
C ASP A 110 3.25 -15.45 -36.63
N ARG A 111 3.00 -14.90 -37.82
CA ARG A 111 3.74 -13.75 -38.38
C ARG A 111 3.73 -12.50 -37.50
N ARG A 112 2.74 -12.36 -36.62
CA ARG A 112 2.66 -11.23 -35.67
C ARG A 112 3.77 -11.27 -34.62
N PHE A 113 4.36 -12.44 -34.42
CA PHE A 113 5.39 -12.70 -33.42
C PHE A 113 6.71 -13.20 -34.05
N GLU A 114 6.79 -13.27 -35.39
CA GLU A 114 8.02 -13.50 -36.15
C GLU A 114 9.02 -12.38 -35.84
N GLY A 115 10.20 -12.72 -35.30
CA GLY A 115 11.25 -11.76 -34.91
C GLY A 115 11.38 -11.50 -33.40
N PHE A 116 10.37 -11.82 -32.59
CA PHE A 116 10.50 -11.90 -31.13
C PHE A 116 11.10 -13.26 -30.68
N ALA A 117 11.36 -14.15 -31.63
CA ALA A 117 11.94 -15.48 -31.46
C ALA A 117 13.43 -15.47 -31.03
N GLY A 118 14.04 -14.28 -30.90
CA GLY A 118 15.45 -14.14 -30.54
C GLY A 118 15.78 -14.39 -29.07
N SER A 119 14.82 -14.68 -28.17
CA SER A 119 15.18 -14.88 -26.76
C SER A 119 14.46 -15.92 -25.89
N ASP A 120 13.29 -16.53 -26.19
CA ASP A 120 12.82 -17.62 -25.26
C ASP A 120 11.52 -18.43 -25.53
N THR A 121 10.62 -18.10 -26.47
CA THR A 121 9.19 -18.39 -26.20
C THR A 121 8.54 -19.63 -26.83
N ALA A 122 8.94 -20.11 -28.01
CA ALA A 122 8.17 -21.14 -28.73
C ALA A 122 8.82 -22.54 -28.71
N GLU A 123 10.13 -22.64 -28.94
CA GLU A 123 10.87 -23.91 -28.93
C GLU A 123 11.21 -24.39 -27.50
N TYR A 124 11.65 -23.50 -26.61
CA TYR A 124 12.06 -23.86 -25.25
C TYR A 124 10.89 -24.16 -24.30
N LYS A 125 9.73 -23.47 -24.45
CA LYS A 125 8.59 -23.55 -23.51
C LYS A 125 7.45 -24.47 -23.98
N ASN A 126 7.62 -25.12 -25.14
CA ASN A 126 6.63 -25.99 -25.80
C ASN A 126 5.22 -25.35 -25.85
N VAL A 127 5.15 -24.10 -26.30
CA VAL A 127 3.90 -23.33 -26.43
C VAL A 127 3.46 -23.30 -27.89
N ARG A 128 2.26 -23.82 -28.22
CA ARG A 128 1.75 -23.82 -29.61
C ARG A 128 0.43 -23.10 -29.79
N SER A 129 -0.54 -23.33 -28.91
CA SER A 129 -1.85 -22.65 -28.95
C SER A 129 -1.94 -21.73 -27.74
N VAL A 130 -2.38 -20.48 -27.94
CA VAL A 130 -2.46 -19.47 -26.88
C VAL A 130 -3.79 -18.71 -26.97
N LEU A 131 -4.42 -18.51 -25.82
CA LEU A 131 -5.46 -17.54 -25.56
C LEU A 131 -4.93 -16.54 -24.53
N ALA A 132 -4.97 -15.26 -24.85
CA ALA A 132 -4.65 -14.22 -23.89
C ALA A 132 -5.68 -13.09 -23.99
N VAL A 133 -6.30 -12.73 -22.88
CA VAL A 133 -7.33 -11.69 -22.84
C VAL A 133 -7.01 -10.68 -21.75
N PRO A 134 -7.24 -9.37 -22.01
CA PRO A 134 -7.04 -8.35 -20.99
C PRO A 134 -8.17 -8.40 -19.95
N LEU A 135 -7.82 -8.15 -18.69
CA LEU A 135 -8.77 -7.81 -17.64
C LEU A 135 -8.97 -6.29 -17.71
N LYS A 136 -10.19 -5.86 -18.03
CA LYS A 136 -10.52 -4.44 -18.20
C LYS A 136 -11.71 -4.02 -17.37
N ILE A 137 -11.61 -2.81 -16.83
CA ILE A 137 -12.73 -2.11 -16.20
C ILE A 137 -12.91 -0.80 -16.96
N ALA A 138 -14.04 -0.67 -17.65
CA ALA A 138 -14.25 0.39 -18.64
C ALA A 138 -13.11 0.44 -19.69
N GLN A 139 -12.22 1.44 -19.61
CA GLN A 139 -11.07 1.60 -20.50
C GLN A 139 -9.72 1.30 -19.82
N GLU A 140 -9.73 0.97 -18.53
CA GLU A 140 -8.53 0.74 -17.73
C GLU A 140 -8.15 -0.74 -17.75
N LEU A 141 -6.86 -1.01 -17.96
CA LEU A 141 -6.29 -2.34 -17.98
C LEU A 141 -5.81 -2.70 -16.59
N VAL A 142 -6.55 -3.58 -15.91
CA VAL A 142 -6.21 -4.04 -14.55
C VAL A 142 -5.34 -5.28 -14.54
N GLY A 143 -5.19 -5.95 -15.69
CA GLY A 143 -4.41 -7.18 -15.80
C GLY A 143 -4.67 -7.97 -17.08
N LEU A 144 -4.37 -9.26 -17.07
CA LEU A 144 -4.72 -10.21 -18.14
C LEU A 144 -4.85 -11.65 -17.63
N ILE A 145 -5.59 -12.44 -18.38
CA ILE A 145 -5.61 -13.91 -18.28
C ILE A 145 -4.89 -14.47 -19.51
N TYR A 146 -3.93 -15.36 -19.29
CA TYR A 146 -3.17 -16.07 -20.30
C TYR A 146 -3.37 -17.57 -20.11
N ILE A 147 -3.66 -18.27 -21.20
CA ILE A 147 -3.82 -19.72 -21.24
C ILE A 147 -3.09 -20.26 -22.45
N ASP A 148 -2.30 -21.32 -22.27
CA ASP A 148 -1.66 -21.99 -23.39
C ASP A 148 -1.81 -23.51 -23.40
N HIS A 149 -1.43 -24.09 -24.54
CA HIS A 149 -1.41 -25.52 -24.75
C HIS A 149 -0.24 -25.93 -25.69
N PRO A 150 0.43 -27.07 -25.43
CA PRO A 150 1.54 -27.55 -26.25
C PRO A 150 1.13 -28.12 -27.62
N ARG A 151 -0.16 -28.39 -27.82
CA ARG A 151 -0.73 -28.76 -29.13
C ARG A 151 -1.28 -27.53 -29.84
N GLN A 152 -1.12 -27.49 -31.16
CA GLN A 152 -1.65 -26.42 -32.01
C GLN A 152 -3.18 -26.52 -32.19
N ALA A 153 -3.79 -25.38 -32.49
CA ALA A 153 -5.19 -25.23 -32.87
C ALA A 153 -6.22 -25.78 -31.86
N ILE A 154 -5.85 -25.84 -30.58
CA ILE A 154 -6.74 -26.27 -29.48
C ILE A 154 -7.84 -25.24 -29.25
N PHE A 155 -7.49 -23.96 -29.32
CA PHE A 155 -8.43 -22.87 -29.07
C PHE A 155 -9.05 -22.34 -30.37
N GLY A 156 -10.32 -21.94 -30.30
CA GLY A 156 -11.09 -21.31 -31.35
C GLY A 156 -11.75 -20.00 -30.91
N GLN A 157 -12.55 -19.42 -31.80
CA GLN A 157 -13.24 -18.15 -31.55
C GLN A 157 -14.26 -18.24 -30.40
N ALA A 158 -14.90 -19.39 -30.22
CA ALA A 158 -15.83 -19.61 -29.11
C ALA A 158 -15.12 -19.55 -27.75
N ASP A 159 -13.87 -20.04 -27.68
CA ASP A 159 -13.07 -20.00 -26.46
C ASP A 159 -12.58 -18.59 -26.17
N LEU A 160 -12.19 -17.84 -27.20
CA LEU A 160 -11.85 -16.42 -27.08
C LEU A 160 -13.05 -15.60 -26.59
N ALA A 161 -14.23 -15.82 -27.17
CA ALA A 161 -15.45 -15.12 -26.78
C ALA A 161 -15.84 -15.42 -25.33
N PHE A 162 -15.83 -16.70 -24.95
CA PHE A 162 -16.06 -17.11 -23.56
C PHE A 162 -15.05 -16.48 -22.61
N LEU A 163 -13.75 -16.64 -22.88
CA LEU A 163 -12.70 -16.16 -22.00
C LEU A 163 -12.72 -14.63 -21.87
N SER A 164 -13.06 -13.90 -22.94
CA SER A 164 -13.22 -12.44 -22.89
C SER A 164 -14.40 -12.00 -22.03
N ALA A 165 -15.54 -12.68 -22.13
CA ALA A 165 -16.70 -12.42 -21.27
C ALA A 165 -16.38 -12.76 -19.81
N PHE A 166 -15.71 -13.88 -19.58
CA PHE A 166 -15.26 -14.33 -18.27
C PHE A 166 -14.26 -13.34 -17.64
N ALA A 167 -13.28 -12.87 -18.41
CA ALA A 167 -12.31 -11.86 -18.01
C ALA A 167 -12.97 -10.53 -17.62
N THR A 168 -14.04 -10.14 -18.31
CA THR A 168 -14.79 -8.92 -17.96
C THR A 168 -15.42 -9.04 -16.57
N GLN A 169 -16.02 -10.19 -16.25
CA GLN A 169 -16.61 -10.44 -14.92
C GLN A 169 -15.53 -10.60 -13.84
N ALA A 170 -14.46 -11.32 -14.16
CA ALA A 170 -13.33 -11.49 -13.26
C ALA A 170 -12.69 -10.14 -12.88
N ALA A 171 -12.50 -9.22 -13.85
CA ALA A 171 -11.96 -7.89 -13.59
C ALA A 171 -12.80 -7.13 -12.55
N LEU A 172 -14.14 -7.15 -12.68
CA LEU A 172 -15.05 -6.51 -11.73
C LEU A 172 -14.98 -7.15 -10.33
N ALA A 173 -14.96 -8.48 -10.25
CA ALA A 173 -14.87 -9.19 -8.98
C ALA A 173 -13.54 -8.92 -8.27
N ILE A 174 -12.43 -8.96 -9.00
CA ILE A 174 -11.08 -8.70 -8.49
C ILE A 174 -10.96 -7.27 -7.96
N ASN A 175 -11.44 -6.28 -8.71
CA ASN A 175 -11.40 -4.88 -8.27
C ASN A 175 -12.24 -4.63 -7.01
N ARG A 176 -13.40 -5.30 -6.89
CA ARG A 176 -14.20 -5.26 -5.65
C ARG A 176 -13.44 -5.89 -4.48
N ALA A 177 -12.85 -7.07 -4.67
CA ALA A 177 -12.08 -7.74 -3.63
C ALA A 177 -10.86 -6.91 -3.19
N GLN A 178 -10.12 -6.31 -4.14
CA GLN A 178 -9.01 -5.39 -3.85
C GLN A 178 -9.47 -4.15 -3.09
N THR A 179 -10.58 -3.53 -3.50
CA THR A 179 -11.15 -2.37 -2.82
C THR A 179 -11.59 -2.73 -1.40
N HIS A 180 -12.26 -3.87 -1.24
CA HIS A 180 -12.71 -4.34 0.06
C HIS A 180 -11.53 -4.69 0.99
N GLN A 181 -10.49 -5.33 0.47
CA GLN A 181 -9.26 -5.62 1.21
C GLN A 181 -8.57 -4.33 1.65
N ARG A 182 -8.44 -3.33 0.75
CA ARG A 182 -7.90 -2.01 1.10
C ARG A 182 -8.70 -1.34 2.22
N GLN A 183 -10.03 -1.40 2.17
CA GLN A 183 -10.89 -0.88 3.22
C GLN A 183 -10.70 -1.63 4.56
N LEU A 184 -10.57 -2.96 4.52
CA LEU A 184 -10.30 -3.76 5.72
C LEU A 184 -8.91 -3.47 6.30
N ASP A 185 -7.89 -3.29 5.46
CA ASP A 185 -6.54 -2.94 5.89
C ASP A 185 -6.48 -1.52 6.46
N GLU A 186 -7.22 -0.58 5.88
CA GLU A 186 -7.41 0.77 6.40
C GLU A 186 -8.14 0.73 7.75
N LEU A 187 -9.24 -0.02 7.87
CA LEU A 187 -9.95 -0.21 9.14
C LEU A 187 -9.10 -0.97 10.18
N ALA A 188 -8.28 -1.92 9.77
CA ALA A 188 -7.37 -2.65 10.65
C ALA A 188 -6.20 -1.78 11.09
N LEU A 189 -5.70 -0.91 10.23
CA LEU A 189 -4.76 0.15 10.57
C LEU A 189 -5.41 1.10 11.57
N LEU A 190 -6.60 1.64 11.29
CA LEU A 190 -7.37 2.49 12.20
C LEU A 190 -7.66 1.79 13.54
N ASN A 191 -7.99 0.49 13.55
CA ASN A 191 -8.22 -0.29 14.76
C ASN A 191 -6.92 -0.59 15.52
N ARG A 192 -5.80 -0.89 14.85
CA ARG A 192 -4.48 -1.02 15.48
C ARG A 192 -4.05 0.31 16.09
N LEU A 193 -4.30 1.42 15.39
CA LEU A 193 -4.07 2.77 15.87
C LEU A 193 -4.97 3.13 17.05
N SER A 194 -6.26 2.76 17.01
CA SER A 194 -7.19 2.96 18.12
C SER A 194 -6.81 2.10 19.34
N ARG A 195 -6.39 0.84 19.13
CA ARG A 195 -5.92 -0.03 20.23
C ARG A 195 -4.55 0.39 20.78
N SER A 196 -3.69 1.02 19.98
CA SER A 196 -2.46 1.64 20.50
C SER A 196 -2.69 3.00 21.18
N VAL A 197 -3.92 3.53 21.13
CA VAL A 197 -4.31 4.84 21.69
C VAL A 197 -5.36 4.72 22.83
N VAL A 198 -5.74 3.50 23.24
CA VAL A 198 -6.66 3.27 24.39
C VAL A 198 -5.98 2.57 25.57
N GLU A 199 -4.65 2.59 25.63
CA GLU A 199 -4.00 2.71 26.93
C GLU A 199 -3.87 4.20 27.23
N VAL A 200 -4.19 4.59 28.46
CA VAL A 200 -4.02 5.96 28.95
C VAL A 200 -2.54 6.28 28.97
N LEU A 201 -2.00 6.78 27.86
CA LEU A 201 -0.60 7.16 27.73
C LEU A 201 -0.47 8.67 27.88
N ASP A 202 0.50 9.09 28.68
CA ASP A 202 1.00 10.46 28.73
C ASP A 202 1.41 10.90 27.32
N LEU A 203 1.19 12.17 26.97
CA LEU A 203 1.62 12.74 25.69
C LEU A 203 3.10 12.43 25.42
N ASP A 204 3.95 12.49 26.45
CA ASP A 204 5.37 12.19 26.35
C ASP A 204 5.64 10.73 25.93
N GLU A 205 4.84 9.79 26.43
CA GLU A 205 4.96 8.38 26.09
C GLU A 205 4.51 8.11 24.65
N VAL A 206 3.43 8.77 24.21
CA VAL A 206 2.96 8.71 22.82
C VAL A 206 4.03 9.22 21.86
N LEU A 207 4.61 10.39 22.14
CA LEU A 207 5.68 10.97 21.33
C LEU A 207 6.92 10.06 21.29
N THR A 208 7.31 9.49 22.44
CA THR A 208 8.41 8.53 22.53
C THR A 208 8.17 7.30 21.66
N ARG A 209 6.97 6.71 21.70
CA ARG A 209 6.60 5.56 20.87
C ARG A 209 6.65 5.91 19.38
N ILE A 210 6.10 7.07 18.99
CA ILE A 210 6.13 7.55 17.60
C ILE A 210 7.56 7.64 17.08
N VAL A 211 8.46 8.29 17.82
CA VAL A 211 9.85 8.46 17.39
C VAL A 211 10.57 7.11 17.30
N ARG A 212 10.38 6.20 18.26
CA ARG A 212 11.00 4.86 18.23
C ARG A 212 10.55 4.06 17.02
N GLU A 213 9.24 4.02 16.75
CA GLU A 213 8.71 3.25 15.63
C GLU A 213 9.13 3.85 14.29
N ALA A 214 9.07 5.18 14.12
CA ALA A 214 9.58 5.84 12.92
C ALA A 214 11.06 5.51 12.68
N SER A 215 11.87 5.54 13.76
CA SER A 215 13.30 5.27 13.67
C SER A 215 13.61 3.82 13.31
N ARG A 216 12.85 2.87 13.89
CA ARG A 216 12.98 1.44 13.61
C ARG A 216 12.54 1.13 12.18
N MET A 217 11.35 1.59 11.80
CA MET A 217 10.74 1.39 10.49
C MET A 217 11.68 1.85 9.37
N LEU A 218 12.30 3.01 9.54
CA LEU A 218 13.17 3.59 8.52
C LEU A 218 14.66 3.32 8.74
N HIS A 219 15.07 2.56 9.76
CA HIS A 219 16.48 2.20 9.97
C HIS A 219 17.42 3.43 9.97
N VAL A 220 17.09 4.42 10.79
CA VAL A 220 17.82 5.69 10.92
C VAL A 220 18.59 5.76 12.24
N GLU A 221 19.53 6.70 12.36
CA GLU A 221 20.24 6.94 13.62
C GLU A 221 19.41 7.75 14.61
N THR A 222 18.70 8.77 14.12
CA THR A 222 18.00 9.72 14.99
C THR A 222 16.61 10.03 14.45
N GLY A 223 15.65 10.17 15.35
CA GLY A 223 14.32 10.69 15.05
C GLY A 223 13.91 11.74 16.07
N SER A 224 13.08 12.69 15.64
CA SER A 224 12.54 13.73 16.50
C SER A 224 11.11 14.10 16.11
N VAL A 225 10.29 14.38 17.11
CA VAL A 225 9.05 15.14 16.94
C VAL A 225 9.27 16.55 17.49
N LEU A 226 9.06 17.53 16.63
CA LEU A 226 9.00 18.94 17.01
C LEU A 226 7.55 19.36 17.01
N LEU A 227 7.09 20.01 18.08
CA LEU A 227 5.73 20.52 18.18
C LEU A 227 5.73 22.03 18.09
N LEU A 228 4.70 22.57 17.43
CA LEU A 228 4.49 24.00 17.29
C LEU A 228 3.78 24.53 18.55
N ASP A 229 4.42 25.49 19.22
CA ASP A 229 3.77 26.34 20.19
C ASP A 229 3.11 27.52 19.45
N HIS A 230 1.79 27.52 19.39
CA HIS A 230 1.03 28.54 18.68
C HIS A 230 1.09 29.93 19.34
N LEU A 231 1.41 30.02 20.64
CA LEU A 231 1.49 31.30 21.33
C LEU A 231 2.78 32.05 20.98
N SER A 232 3.89 31.31 20.94
CA SER A 232 5.22 31.86 20.60
C SER A 232 5.54 31.79 19.12
N SER A 233 4.80 31.00 18.33
CA SER A 233 5.13 30.65 16.93
C SER A 233 6.51 30.00 16.78
N GLU A 234 6.88 29.19 17.77
CA GLU A 234 8.15 28.47 17.83
C GLU A 234 7.92 26.95 17.84
N LEU A 235 8.80 26.23 17.16
CA LEU A 235 8.95 24.80 17.27
C LEU A 235 9.88 24.47 18.43
N TYR A 236 9.47 23.52 19.25
CA TYR A 236 10.32 22.93 20.29
C TYR A 236 10.41 21.42 20.07
N PHE A 237 11.56 20.84 20.42
CA PHE A 237 11.75 19.39 20.35
C PHE A 237 11.01 18.73 21.51
N ALA A 238 9.83 18.18 21.20
CA ALA A 238 9.01 17.53 22.21
C ALA A 238 9.58 16.15 22.60
N THR A 239 10.19 15.45 21.64
CA THR A 239 10.93 14.21 21.90
C THR A 239 11.98 14.01 20.81
N SER A 240 13.20 13.63 21.20
CA SER A 240 14.24 13.18 20.28
C SER A 240 14.88 11.90 20.79
N ILE A 241 15.18 10.98 19.88
CA ILE A 241 15.85 9.72 20.19
C ILE A 241 16.97 9.52 19.19
N SER A 242 18.19 9.33 19.69
CA SER A 242 19.38 9.08 18.90
C SER A 242 20.01 7.76 19.33
N ASN A 243 20.24 6.86 18.38
CA ASN A 243 20.79 5.52 18.60
C ASN A 243 20.05 4.71 19.70
N GLY A 244 18.74 4.92 19.83
CA GLY A 244 17.89 4.25 20.80
C GLY A 244 17.80 4.95 22.17
N GLU A 245 18.62 5.96 22.42
CA GLU A 245 18.62 6.73 23.66
C GLU A 245 17.89 8.07 23.50
N ARG A 246 17.19 8.50 24.54
CA ARG A 246 16.49 9.79 24.53
C ARG A 246 17.51 10.92 24.65
N VAL A 247 17.35 11.94 23.82
CA VAL A 247 18.21 13.14 23.83
C VAL A 247 17.32 14.35 24.11
N ASP A 248 17.66 15.11 25.14
CA ASP A 248 16.94 16.32 25.48
C ASP A 248 17.54 17.52 24.73
N ILE A 249 16.73 18.06 23.83
CA ILE A 249 17.07 19.20 22.98
C ILE A 249 16.23 20.38 23.45
N THR A 250 16.89 21.42 23.98
CA THR A 250 16.23 22.59 24.57
C THR A 250 16.09 23.77 23.61
N THR A 251 16.79 23.75 22.48
CA THR A 251 16.69 24.79 21.45
C THR A 251 15.29 24.87 20.87
N ARG A 252 14.83 26.11 20.68
CA ARG A 252 13.60 26.43 19.95
C ARG A 252 13.93 27.02 18.59
N LEU A 253 13.10 26.73 17.61
CA LEU A 253 13.23 27.21 16.23
C LEU A 253 12.01 28.07 15.90
N ARG A 254 12.18 29.19 15.21
CA ARG A 254 11.02 29.91 14.68
C ARG A 254 10.31 29.06 13.62
N CYS A 255 9.01 29.25 13.45
CA CYS A 255 8.21 28.48 12.48
C CYS A 255 8.66 28.60 11.01
N ASN A 256 9.58 29.50 10.67
CA ASN A 256 10.18 29.66 9.33
C ASN A 256 11.70 29.40 9.31
N GLN A 257 12.26 28.87 10.40
CA GLN A 257 13.69 28.65 10.56
C GLN A 257 14.04 27.18 10.36
N GLY A 258 15.09 26.93 9.57
CA GLY A 258 15.53 25.58 9.27
C GLY A 258 14.56 24.79 8.39
N LEU A 259 14.92 23.54 8.13
CA LEU A 259 14.08 22.59 7.38
C LEU A 259 12.78 22.26 8.11
N ALA A 260 12.82 22.14 9.44
CA ALA A 260 11.62 21.88 10.23
C ALA A 260 10.62 23.05 10.14
N GLY A 261 11.08 24.31 10.24
CA GLY A 261 10.22 25.47 10.03
C GLY A 261 9.65 25.50 8.61
N TRP A 262 10.48 25.22 7.60
CA TRP A 262 10.02 25.14 6.22
C TRP A 262 8.87 24.13 6.04
N VAL A 263 8.99 22.93 6.59
CA VAL A 263 7.95 21.88 6.55
C VAL A 263 6.66 22.35 7.22
N VAL A 264 6.74 22.95 8.42
CA VAL A 264 5.54 23.46 9.12
C VAL A 264 4.86 24.58 8.35
N SER A 265 5.65 25.51 7.81
CA SER A 265 5.11 26.71 7.15
C SER A 265 4.40 26.38 5.83
N ARG A 266 4.83 25.31 5.14
CA ARG A 266 4.27 24.91 3.84
C ARG A 266 3.33 23.71 3.90
N GLY A 267 3.44 22.88 4.94
CA GLY A 267 2.76 21.58 4.96
C GLY A 267 3.31 20.60 3.92
N GLU A 268 4.57 20.79 3.50
CA GLU A 268 5.22 20.00 2.46
C GLU A 268 6.34 19.14 3.07
N THR A 269 6.42 17.88 2.65
CA THR A 269 7.50 16.96 3.01
C THR A 269 8.83 17.41 2.39
N VAL A 270 9.94 17.20 3.10
CA VAL A 270 11.28 17.44 2.59
C VAL A 270 12.17 16.22 2.80
N CYS A 271 12.87 15.81 1.74
CA CYS A 271 13.82 14.70 1.74
C CYS A 271 15.15 15.20 1.17
N ILE A 272 16.20 15.19 2.00
CA ILE A 272 17.51 15.72 1.68
C ILE A 272 18.57 14.67 1.95
N SER A 273 19.37 14.37 0.93
CA SER A 273 20.45 13.40 0.98
C SER A 273 21.71 13.94 1.66
N ASP A 274 21.97 15.24 1.52
CA ASP A 274 23.08 15.95 2.16
C ASP A 274 22.63 17.33 2.64
N VAL A 275 22.50 17.50 3.95
CA VAL A 275 22.06 18.77 4.55
C VAL A 275 23.07 19.90 4.38
N ALA A 276 24.35 19.59 4.16
CA ALA A 276 25.37 20.62 3.92
C ALA A 276 25.20 21.34 2.57
N GLN A 277 24.41 20.76 1.67
CA GLN A 277 24.11 21.32 0.33
C GLN A 277 22.78 22.07 0.28
N ASP A 278 22.02 22.16 1.39
CA ASP A 278 20.73 22.83 1.43
C ASP A 278 20.82 24.15 2.21
N ASP A 279 20.59 25.28 1.54
CA ASP A 279 20.64 26.62 2.14
C ASP A 279 19.63 26.83 3.29
N ARG A 280 18.60 25.98 3.36
CA ARG A 280 17.59 26.02 4.44
C ARG A 280 18.07 25.24 5.67
N TRP A 281 19.20 24.54 5.60
CA TRP A 281 19.74 23.82 6.74
C TRP A 281 20.17 24.80 7.84
N PHE A 282 19.70 24.52 9.05
CA PHE A 282 20.03 25.32 10.22
C PHE A 282 20.89 24.47 11.17
N GLY A 283 22.20 24.55 11.00
CA GLY A 283 23.19 23.69 11.65
C GLY A 283 23.53 24.02 13.11
N GLU A 284 22.91 25.03 13.73
CA GLU A 284 23.20 25.40 15.13
C GLU A 284 22.62 24.41 16.17
N VAL A 285 21.91 23.36 15.74
CA VAL A 285 21.23 22.38 16.61
C VAL A 285 21.97 21.03 16.61
N GLU A 286 23.28 21.02 16.85
CA GLU A 286 24.05 19.77 16.98
C GLU A 286 24.19 19.35 18.46
N TYR A 287 23.26 18.51 18.93
CA TYR A 287 23.26 17.95 20.29
C TYR A 287 23.99 16.60 20.34
N GLY A 288 25.28 16.61 20.00
CA GLY A 288 26.15 15.43 20.11
C GLY A 288 26.06 14.44 18.94
N PHE A 289 25.41 14.80 17.84
CA PHE A 289 25.43 14.06 16.59
C PHE A 289 25.41 15.00 15.39
N VAL A 290 26.07 14.60 14.30
CA VAL A 290 26.13 15.37 13.04
C VAL A 290 25.02 14.89 12.12
N THR A 291 24.19 15.82 11.65
CA THR A 291 23.16 15.52 10.66
C THR A 291 23.79 15.52 9.28
N ARG A 292 23.58 14.44 8.52
CA ARG A 292 24.07 14.23 7.16
C ARG A 292 22.92 14.22 6.17
N SER A 293 21.88 13.44 6.46
CA SER A 293 20.67 13.35 5.64
C SER A 293 19.44 13.56 6.51
N LEU A 294 18.37 14.12 5.95
CA LEU A 294 17.14 14.43 6.68
C LEU A 294 15.92 14.11 5.83
N LEU A 295 14.95 13.42 6.42
CA LEU A 295 13.60 13.29 5.89
C LEU A 295 12.64 13.83 6.95
N ALA A 296 11.85 14.84 6.61
CA ALA A 296 10.91 15.47 7.53
C ALA A 296 9.54 15.66 6.88
N VAL A 297 8.51 15.29 7.61
CA VAL A 297 7.11 15.31 7.18
C VAL A 297 6.28 16.14 8.16
N PRO A 298 5.25 16.86 7.67
CA PRO A 298 4.39 17.65 8.54
C PRO A 298 3.51 16.74 9.42
N LEU A 299 3.30 17.16 10.66
CA LEU A 299 2.25 16.62 11.53
C LEU A 299 1.08 17.60 11.49
N GLN A 300 0.11 17.34 10.63
CA GLN A 300 -0.98 18.28 10.36
C GLN A 300 -2.33 17.57 10.38
N SER A 301 -3.31 18.18 11.07
CA SER A 301 -4.72 17.82 10.98
C SER A 301 -5.47 18.81 10.09
N GLU A 302 -6.72 18.50 9.73
CA GLU A 302 -7.57 19.41 8.95
C GLU A 302 -7.72 20.81 9.57
N ARG A 303 -7.48 20.93 10.88
CA ARG A 303 -7.69 22.16 11.64
C ARG A 303 -6.43 23.01 11.78
N ARG A 304 -5.26 22.38 11.91
CA ARG A 304 -3.98 23.08 12.17
C ARG A 304 -2.75 22.20 11.96
N SER A 305 -1.61 22.83 11.75
CA SER A 305 -0.29 22.19 11.87
C SER A 305 0.08 22.01 13.34
N LEU A 306 0.40 20.79 13.73
CA LEU A 306 0.85 20.44 15.09
C LEU A 306 2.37 20.51 15.23
N GLY A 307 3.11 20.35 14.13
CA GLY A 307 4.57 20.29 14.15
C GLY A 307 5.15 19.47 13.01
N VAL A 308 6.28 18.81 13.28
CA VAL A 308 7.06 18.02 12.32
C VAL A 308 7.51 16.72 12.95
N LEU A 309 7.44 15.63 12.18
CA LEU A 309 8.18 14.41 12.45
C LEU A 309 9.38 14.36 11.49
N GLN A 310 10.58 14.27 12.04
CA GLN A 310 11.81 14.17 11.25
C GLN A 310 12.63 12.95 11.65
N VAL A 311 13.30 12.38 10.66
CA VAL A 311 14.28 11.30 10.81
C VAL A 311 15.58 11.69 10.11
N LEU A 312 16.69 11.30 10.72
CA LEU A 312 18.02 11.79 10.38
C LEU A 312 18.96 10.60 10.20
N ASN A 313 19.88 10.74 9.24
CA ASN A 313 20.95 9.79 8.98
C ASN A 313 20.44 8.36 8.74
N LYS A 314 19.90 8.11 7.55
CA LYS A 314 19.57 6.76 7.10
C LYS A 314 20.83 5.90 7.17
N LYS A 315 20.73 4.71 7.78
CA LYS A 315 21.88 3.78 7.90
C LYS A 315 22.25 3.12 6.58
N SER A 316 21.33 3.07 5.62
CA SER A 316 21.60 2.59 4.27
C SER A 316 22.52 3.56 3.52
N PRO A 317 23.55 3.07 2.80
CA PRO A 317 24.41 3.91 1.97
C PRO A 317 23.67 4.58 0.80
N SER A 318 22.49 4.06 0.41
CA SER A 318 21.66 4.64 -0.65
C SER A 318 20.87 5.88 -0.21
N GLY A 319 20.87 6.22 1.08
CA GLY A 319 20.04 7.30 1.63
C GLY A 319 18.53 6.99 1.62
N PHE A 320 17.72 8.03 1.80
CA PHE A 320 16.25 7.95 1.77
C PHE A 320 15.72 7.77 0.35
N SER A 321 14.77 6.86 0.19
CA SER A 321 14.05 6.57 -1.05
C SER A 321 12.68 7.21 -1.07
N ARG A 322 12.03 7.23 -2.25
CA ARG A 322 10.63 7.64 -2.37
C ARG A 322 9.68 6.78 -1.54
N SER A 323 9.97 5.49 -1.40
CA SER A 323 9.21 4.57 -0.55
C SER A 323 9.34 4.94 0.93
N ASP A 324 10.53 5.40 1.37
CA ASP A 324 10.72 5.91 2.74
C ASP A 324 9.88 7.17 3.00
N GLU A 325 9.82 8.08 2.03
CA GLU A 325 9.03 9.31 2.10
C GLU A 325 7.52 9.01 2.22
N MET A 326 7.00 8.12 1.38
CA MET A 326 5.61 7.68 1.43
C MET A 326 5.28 7.01 2.76
N LEU A 327 6.16 6.14 3.23
CA LEU A 327 5.97 5.40 4.47
C LEU A 327 5.98 6.33 5.69
N LEU A 328 6.92 7.28 5.78
CA LEU A 328 6.95 8.25 6.87
C LEU A 328 5.74 9.18 6.84
N SER A 329 5.30 9.61 5.66
CA SER A 329 4.14 10.49 5.51
C SER A 329 2.85 9.81 5.96
N ALA A 330 2.63 8.55 5.58
CA ALA A 330 1.50 7.75 6.04
C ALA A 330 1.53 7.52 7.57
N PHE A 331 2.72 7.26 8.10
CA PHE A 331 2.91 7.13 9.55
C PHE A 331 2.64 8.44 10.29
N ALA A 332 3.07 9.59 9.75
CA ALA A 332 2.85 10.91 10.34
C ALA A 332 1.37 11.32 10.38
N ALA A 333 0.58 10.97 9.37
CA ALA A 333 -0.87 11.17 9.39
C ALA A 333 -1.51 10.44 10.59
N SER A 334 -1.09 9.21 10.83
CA SER A 334 -1.56 8.40 11.98
C SER A 334 -1.05 8.95 13.32
N ALA A 335 0.23 9.36 13.37
CA ALA A 335 0.85 9.95 14.54
C ALA A 335 0.17 11.27 14.96
N THR A 336 -0.23 12.09 13.99
CA THR A 336 -0.98 13.34 14.21
C THR A 336 -2.24 13.08 15.03
N ILE A 337 -3.05 12.08 14.65
CA ILE A 337 -4.27 11.71 15.36
C ILE A 337 -3.97 11.27 16.80
N ALA A 338 -2.93 10.44 16.98
CA ALA A 338 -2.53 9.97 18.30
C ALA A 338 -2.08 11.12 19.21
N ILE A 339 -1.32 12.08 18.68
CA ILE A 339 -0.88 13.28 19.40
C ILE A 339 -2.08 14.16 19.79
N GLU A 340 -3.04 14.37 18.89
CA GLU A 340 -4.24 15.15 19.21
C GLU A 340 -5.08 14.48 20.30
N ASN A 341 -5.28 13.17 20.23
CA ASN A 341 -6.02 12.42 21.25
C ASN A 341 -5.35 12.51 22.62
N ALA A 342 -4.03 12.35 22.68
CA ALA A 342 -3.27 12.46 23.93
C ALA A 342 -3.38 13.87 24.53
N ARG A 343 -3.23 14.93 23.71
CA ARG A 343 -3.40 16.33 24.14
C ARG A 343 -4.80 16.60 24.68
N LEU A 344 -5.85 16.19 23.95
CA LEU A 344 -7.24 16.37 24.37
C LEU A 344 -7.54 15.67 25.70
N TYR A 345 -6.97 14.47 25.89
CA TYR A 345 -7.12 13.73 27.14
C TYR A 345 -6.43 14.41 28.33
N GLU A 346 -5.21 14.93 28.12
CA GLU A 346 -4.45 15.66 29.14
C GLU A 346 -5.17 16.95 29.55
N GLU A 347 -5.66 17.73 28.58
CA GLU A 347 -6.48 18.93 28.81
C GLU A 347 -7.74 18.62 29.62
N ALA A 348 -8.48 17.57 29.24
CA ALA A 348 -9.68 17.14 29.97
C ALA A 348 -9.37 16.71 31.41
N THR A 349 -8.26 16.00 31.62
CA THR A 349 -7.80 15.55 32.93
C THR A 349 -7.39 16.74 33.80
N GLN A 350 -6.66 17.71 33.26
CA GLN A 350 -6.25 18.92 33.97
C GLN A 350 -7.45 19.80 34.34
N ALA A 351 -8.41 19.96 33.42
CA ALA A 351 -9.67 20.66 33.68
C ALA A 351 -10.46 20.00 34.82
N ARG A 352 -10.50 18.66 34.86
CA ARG A 352 -11.13 17.91 35.96
C ARG A 352 -10.41 18.14 37.29
N ARG A 353 -9.08 18.08 37.33
CA ARG A 353 -8.28 18.35 38.55
C ARG A 353 -8.54 19.76 39.10
N LEU A 354 -8.55 20.78 38.24
CA LEU A 354 -8.84 22.16 38.63
C LEU A 354 -10.27 22.32 39.18
N ARG A 355 -11.27 21.66 38.58
CA ARG A 355 -12.64 21.67 39.10
C ARG A 355 -12.72 21.05 40.50
N THR A 356 -12.05 19.93 40.72
CA THR A 356 -12.00 19.28 42.05
C THR A 356 -11.34 20.18 43.09
N LEU A 357 -10.20 20.80 42.75
CA LEU A 357 -9.51 21.74 43.65
C LEU A 357 -10.38 22.95 44.00
N ASN A 358 -11.08 23.53 43.03
CA ASN A 358 -12.02 24.63 43.27
C ASN A 358 -13.19 24.19 44.16
N GLN A 359 -13.74 22.98 43.96
CA GLN A 359 -14.80 22.44 44.82
C GLN A 359 -14.32 22.24 46.26
N ILE A 360 -13.12 21.70 46.46
CA ILE A 360 -12.51 21.55 47.80
C ILE A 360 -12.30 22.92 48.43
N SER A 361 -11.76 23.89 47.70
CA SER A 361 -11.56 25.25 48.19
C SER A 361 -12.87 25.93 48.60
N LEU A 362 -13.92 25.82 47.79
CA LEU A 362 -15.25 26.35 48.12
C LEU A 362 -15.86 25.68 49.35
N ALA A 363 -15.75 24.35 49.46
CA ALA A 363 -16.23 23.61 50.62
C ALA A 363 -15.45 24.00 51.91
N LEU A 364 -14.13 24.19 51.82
CA LEU A 364 -13.30 24.66 52.94
C LEU A 364 -13.67 26.08 53.35
N SER A 365 -13.87 27.00 52.41
CA SER A 365 -14.31 28.37 52.70
C SER A 365 -15.71 28.43 53.34
N GLN A 366 -16.63 27.54 52.93
CA GLN A 366 -17.95 27.42 53.55
C GLN A 366 -17.90 26.80 54.96
N THR A 367 -16.98 25.89 55.21
CA THR A 367 -16.84 25.20 56.52
C THR A 367 -16.06 26.04 57.53
N LEU A 368 -15.11 26.87 57.09
CA LEU A 368 -14.24 27.67 57.97
C LEU A 368 -14.82 29.05 58.33
N GLY A 369 -15.91 29.51 57.70
CA GLY A 369 -16.66 30.69 58.13
C GLY A 369 -15.80 31.88 58.57
N LEU A 370 -14.78 32.25 57.80
CA LEU A 370 -13.99 33.44 58.12
C LEU A 370 -14.80 34.68 57.75
N PRO A 371 -15.10 35.59 58.71
CA PRO A 371 -15.69 36.87 58.37
C PRO A 371 -14.66 37.67 57.57
N THR A 372 -15.10 38.18 56.42
CA THR A 372 -14.44 39.28 55.72
C THR A 372 -14.25 40.44 56.68
N VAL A 373 -13.01 40.85 56.92
CA VAL A 373 -12.65 42.15 57.47
C VAL A 373 -11.86 42.90 56.41
#